data_AF-A0A536S6B4-F1
#
_entry.id   AF-A0A536S6B4-F1
#
_cell.length_a   1.000
_cell.length_b   1.000
_cell.length_c   1.000
_cell.angle_alpha   90.00
_cell.angle_beta   90.00
_cell.angle_gamma   90.00
#
_symmetry.space_group_name_H-M   'P 1'
#
loop_
_entity.id
_entity.type
_entity.pdbx_description
1 polymer ?
#
loop_
_entity_poly.entity_id
_entity_poly.type
_entity_poly.pdbx_seq_one_letter_code
_entity_poly.pdbx_strand_id
1 'polypeptide(L)'
;MSQVAYDRFVLELPPADASWRPLADPEVLAETAAWLWDFGPNPLIAVVGVEGAAPKWLAAWNPRGVRWAPAGASSGAAVTLAKRTDLERFLSEGAPHERTVLLWPRVSEAKTFEALALGNEAAWLKTVDGHAKIQRAGEVFEVHQVNG
;
A
#
# COMPACT_ATOMS: atom_id res chain seq x y z
N MET A 1 21.78 5.27 -22.04
CA MET A 1 20.90 5.54 -20.88
C MET A 1 20.84 4.27 -20.07
N SER A 2 21.32 4.30 -18.83
CA SER A 2 21.41 3.13 -17.95
C SER A 2 20.02 2.69 -17.53
N GLN A 3 19.66 1.45 -17.82
CA GLN A 3 18.47 0.81 -17.30
C GLN A 3 18.67 0.69 -15.79
N VAL A 4 17.98 1.52 -15.00
CA VAL A 4 17.95 1.38 -13.54
C VAL A 4 17.29 0.02 -13.29
N ALA A 5 18.05 -0.93 -12.76
CA ALA A 5 17.51 -2.19 -12.30
C ALA A 5 16.63 -1.88 -11.09
N TYR A 6 15.32 -1.82 -11.31
CA TYR A 6 14.37 -1.82 -10.21
C TYR A 6 14.38 -3.23 -9.63
N ASP A 7 14.89 -3.39 -8.42
CA ASP A 7 14.70 -4.65 -7.71
C ASP A 7 13.20 -4.83 -7.45
N ARG A 8 12.64 -5.89 -8.05
CA ARG A 8 11.23 -6.29 -7.95
C ARG A 8 11.16 -7.51 -7.05
N PHE A 9 10.49 -7.36 -5.91
CA PHE A 9 10.22 -8.45 -4.98
C PHE A 9 8.73 -8.79 -5.05
N VAL A 10 8.41 -10.08 -5.12
CA VAL A 10 7.02 -10.54 -5.16
C VAL A 10 6.80 -11.50 -4.00
N LEU A 11 5.84 -11.17 -3.14
CA LEU A 11 5.29 -12.09 -2.17
C LEU A 11 3.94 -12.58 -2.71
N GLU A 12 3.85 -13.87 -3.02
CA GLU A 12 2.62 -14.53 -3.41
C GLU A 12 2.18 -15.46 -2.27
N LEU A 13 1.04 -15.15 -1.68
CA LEU A 13 0.38 -15.98 -0.69
C LEU A 13 -0.39 -17.10 -1.40
N PRO A 14 -0.61 -18.24 -0.74
CA PRO A 14 -1.44 -19.29 -1.30
C PRO A 14 -2.81 -18.73 -1.72
N PRO A 15 -3.39 -19.19 -2.84
CA PRO A 15 -4.68 -18.67 -3.29
C PRO A 15 -5.75 -18.94 -2.23
N ALA A 16 -6.64 -17.97 -2.03
CA ALA A 16 -7.79 -18.19 -1.16
C ALA A 16 -8.69 -19.28 -1.74
N ASP A 17 -9.30 -20.07 -0.86
CA ASP A 17 -10.32 -21.04 -1.21
C ASP A 17 -11.62 -20.78 -0.44
N ALA A 18 -12.59 -21.70 -0.56
CA ALA A 18 -13.90 -21.55 0.07
C ALA A 18 -13.83 -21.50 1.61
N SER A 19 -12.78 -22.05 2.21
CA SER A 19 -12.59 -22.22 3.65
C SER A 19 -11.51 -21.33 4.25
N TRP A 20 -10.62 -20.79 3.42
CA TRP A 20 -9.42 -20.12 3.88
C TRP A 20 -9.08 -18.89 3.04
N ARG A 21 -8.71 -17.80 3.72
CA ARG A 21 -8.21 -16.56 3.09
C ARG A 21 -6.89 -16.18 3.76
N PRO A 22 -5.83 -15.87 3.00
CA PRO A 22 -4.51 -15.61 3.56
C PRO A 22 -4.49 -14.51 4.63
N LEU A 23 -5.11 -13.36 4.37
CA LEU A 23 -5.13 -12.24 5.31
C LEU A 23 -6.17 -12.39 6.44
N ALA A 24 -6.96 -13.47 6.45
CA ALA A 24 -7.83 -13.83 7.57
C ALA A 24 -7.13 -14.78 8.56
N ASP A 25 -6.03 -15.42 8.15
CA ASP A 25 -5.18 -16.22 9.01
C ASP A 25 -4.24 -15.30 9.82
N PRO A 26 -4.28 -15.33 11.17
CA PRO A 26 -3.49 -14.42 11.99
C PRO A 26 -1.98 -14.57 11.82
N GLU A 27 -1.47 -15.77 11.55
CA GLU A 27 -0.04 -16.02 11.39
C GLU A 27 0.42 -15.48 10.04
N VAL A 28 -0.29 -15.81 8.96
CA VAL A 28 0.02 -15.31 7.61
C VAL A 28 -0.09 -13.79 7.54
N LEU A 29 -1.10 -13.21 8.19
CA LEU A 29 -1.26 -11.76 8.31
C LEU A 29 -0.06 -11.12 9.01
N ALA A 30 0.36 -11.67 10.16
CA ALA A 30 1.46 -11.13 10.95
C ALA A 30 2.79 -11.24 10.19
N GLU A 31 3.05 -12.37 9.52
CA GLU A 31 4.24 -12.56 8.70
C GLU A 31 4.28 -11.60 7.50
N THR A 32 3.14 -11.47 6.80
CA THR A 32 3.01 -10.55 5.65
C THR A 32 3.23 -9.11 6.09
N ALA A 33 2.61 -8.71 7.21
CA ALA A 33 2.78 -7.37 7.75
C ALA A 33 4.22 -7.12 8.21
N ALA A 34 4.87 -8.09 8.86
CA ALA A 34 6.28 -7.97 9.25
C ALA A 34 7.19 -7.80 8.03
N TRP A 35 7.02 -8.63 7.00
CA TRP A 35 7.81 -8.54 5.77
C TRP A 35 7.68 -7.18 5.07
N LEU A 36 6.44 -6.66 4.97
CA LEU A 36 6.19 -5.33 4.41
C LEU A 36 6.73 -4.20 5.31
N TRP A 37 6.60 -4.35 6.63
CA TRP A 37 7.06 -3.32 7.58
C TRP A 37 8.58 -3.19 7.62
N ASP A 38 9.30 -4.29 7.46
CA ASP A 38 10.75 -4.34 7.51
C ASP A 38 11.42 -3.99 6.17
N PHE A 39 10.65 -3.86 5.08
CA PHE A 39 11.18 -3.57 3.74
C PHE A 39 11.81 -2.18 3.62
N GLY A 40 11.26 -1.16 4.31
CA GLY A 40 11.65 0.23 4.08
C GLY A 40 11.40 1.14 5.27
N PRO A 41 11.60 2.46 5.09
CA PRO A 41 11.39 3.44 6.16
C PRO A 41 9.94 3.46 6.64
N ASN A 42 9.79 3.62 7.95
CA ASN A 42 8.51 3.77 8.63
C ASN A 42 8.35 5.23 9.09
N PRO A 43 7.13 5.78 9.09
CA PRO A 43 5.84 5.11 8.90
C PRO A 43 5.44 4.91 7.43
N LEU A 44 4.55 3.95 7.19
CA LEU A 44 4.01 3.62 5.86
C LEU A 44 2.83 4.51 5.48
N ILE A 45 2.63 4.74 4.19
CA ILE A 45 1.39 5.33 3.67
C ILE A 45 0.67 4.30 2.80
N ALA A 46 -0.60 4.00 3.11
CA ALA A 46 -1.45 3.20 2.23
C ALA A 46 -2.38 4.12 1.45
N VAL A 47 -2.40 3.97 0.12
CA VAL A 47 -3.32 4.67 -0.78
C VAL A 47 -4.30 3.68 -1.35
N VAL A 48 -5.59 3.88 -1.07
CA VAL A 48 -6.69 3.07 -1.60
C VAL A 48 -7.38 3.85 -2.71
N GLY A 49 -7.49 3.25 -3.89
CA GLY A 49 -8.29 3.77 -5.00
C GLY A 49 -9.78 3.59 -4.74
N VAL A 50 -10.55 4.68 -4.83
CA VAL A 50 -11.98 4.69 -4.53
C VAL A 50 -12.80 5.21 -5.71
N GLU A 51 -13.97 4.62 -5.94
CA GLU A 51 -14.97 5.11 -6.89
C GLU A 51 -16.08 5.82 -6.11
N GLY A 52 -15.95 7.14 -5.96
CA GLY A 52 -16.86 7.94 -5.13
C GLY A 52 -16.44 7.97 -3.66
N ALA A 53 -17.36 7.60 -2.75
CA ALA A 53 -17.10 7.69 -1.32
C ALA A 53 -16.10 6.61 -0.85
N ALA A 54 -15.21 6.99 0.08
CA ALA A 54 -14.28 6.04 0.68
C ALA A 54 -15.05 4.91 1.41
N PRO A 55 -14.58 3.65 1.32
CA PRO A 55 -15.15 2.53 2.06
C PRO A 55 -15.33 2.82 3.55
N LYS A 56 -16.43 2.33 4.15
CA LYS A 56 -16.74 2.58 5.58
C LYS A 56 -15.63 2.14 6.53
N TRP A 57 -14.93 1.05 6.20
CA TRP A 57 -13.82 0.55 7.02
C TRP A 57 -12.65 1.54 7.06
N LEU A 58 -12.42 2.30 5.98
CA LEU A 58 -11.39 3.35 5.96
C LEU A 58 -11.73 4.53 6.87
N ALA A 59 -13.00 4.77 7.22
CA ALA A 59 -13.37 5.92 8.05
C ALA A 59 -12.67 5.92 9.42
N ALA A 60 -12.40 4.74 9.99
CA ALA A 60 -11.68 4.58 11.25
C ALA A 60 -10.22 5.07 11.19
N TRP A 61 -9.68 5.25 9.98
CA TRP A 61 -8.31 5.67 9.71
C TRP A 61 -8.16 7.17 9.43
N ASN A 62 -9.28 7.93 9.42
CA ASN A 62 -9.31 9.35 9.05
C ASN A 62 -8.55 9.65 7.73
N PRO A 63 -8.97 9.05 6.61
CA PRO A 63 -8.21 9.07 5.37
C PRO A 63 -8.15 10.47 4.77
N ARG A 64 -6.98 10.83 4.24
CA ARG A 64 -6.79 12.05 3.48
C ARG A 64 -7.12 11.80 2.01
N GLY A 65 -8.05 12.59 1.47
CA GLY A 65 -8.32 12.59 0.02
C GLY A 65 -7.11 13.10 -0.76
N VAL A 66 -6.69 12.36 -1.77
CA VAL A 66 -5.60 12.71 -2.69
C VAL A 66 -6.05 12.59 -4.14
N ARG A 67 -5.39 13.34 -5.03
CA ARG A 67 -5.74 13.36 -6.46
C ARG A 67 -5.22 12.14 -7.21
N TRP A 68 -4.09 11.59 -6.79
CA TRP A 68 -3.56 10.36 -7.38
C TRP A 68 -4.28 9.16 -6.80
N ALA A 69 -4.60 8.18 -7.64
CA ALA A 69 -5.26 6.95 -7.24
C ALA A 69 -4.67 5.74 -7.96
N PRO A 70 -4.52 4.60 -7.29
CA PRO A 70 -4.05 3.37 -7.90
C PRO A 70 -5.12 2.71 -8.79
N ALA A 71 -4.66 1.85 -9.71
CA ALA A 71 -5.49 0.98 -10.55
C ALA A 71 -6.59 1.71 -11.35
N GLY A 72 -6.35 2.95 -11.75
CA GLY A 72 -7.27 3.73 -12.59
C GLY A 72 -8.52 4.24 -11.88
N ALA A 73 -8.56 4.17 -10.54
CA ALA A 73 -9.66 4.73 -9.76
C ALA A 73 -9.78 6.25 -9.93
N SER A 74 -10.98 6.78 -9.74
CA SER A 74 -11.26 8.22 -9.90
C SER A 74 -10.63 9.11 -8.82
N SER A 75 -10.41 8.60 -7.61
CA SER A 75 -9.74 9.32 -6.52
C SER A 75 -9.05 8.38 -5.53
N GLY A 76 -8.11 8.92 -4.74
CA GLY A 76 -7.38 8.15 -3.75
C GLY A 76 -7.72 8.57 -2.32
N ALA A 77 -7.79 7.59 -1.42
CA ALA A 77 -7.89 7.77 0.02
C ALA A 77 -6.58 7.28 0.64
N ALA A 78 -5.78 8.19 1.19
CA ALA A 78 -4.47 7.89 1.73
C ALA A 78 -4.47 7.93 3.28
N VAL A 79 -3.88 6.92 3.91
CA VAL A 79 -3.79 6.76 5.37
C VAL A 79 -2.34 6.54 5.78
N THR A 80 -1.96 7.08 6.93
CA THR A 80 -0.67 6.77 7.56
C THR A 80 -0.81 5.55 8.45
N LEU A 81 0.10 4.59 8.30
CA LEU A 81 0.24 3.42 9.16
C LEU A 81 1.50 3.64 10.02
N ALA A 82 1.29 4.07 11.27
CA ALA A 82 2.36 4.54 12.15
C ALA A 82 3.12 3.39 12.83
N LYS A 83 2.48 2.23 12.96
CA LYS A 83 3.04 1.03 13.61
C LYS A 83 2.75 -0.22 12.79
N ARG A 84 3.53 -1.28 13.01
CA ARG A 84 3.27 -2.60 12.40
C ARG A 84 1.87 -3.12 12.69
N THR A 85 1.37 -2.91 13.90
CA THR A 85 -0.01 -3.28 14.28
C THR A 85 -1.07 -2.52 13.48
N ASP A 86 -0.76 -1.31 13.01
CA ASP A 86 -1.64 -0.55 12.13
C ASP A 86 -1.68 -1.20 10.74
N LEU A 87 -0.53 -1.66 10.24
CA LEU A 87 -0.47 -2.41 8.98
C LEU A 87 -1.21 -3.76 9.08
N GLU A 88 -1.01 -4.53 10.15
CA GLU A 88 -1.74 -5.78 10.40
C GLU A 88 -3.25 -5.54 10.40
N ARG A 89 -3.71 -4.51 11.13
CA ARG A 89 -5.11 -4.12 11.19
C ARG A 89 -5.66 -3.64 9.85
N PHE A 90 -4.89 -2.83 9.12
CA PHE A 90 -5.28 -2.35 7.81
C PHE A 90 -5.45 -3.51 6.82
N LEU A 91 -4.51 -4.46 6.82
CA LEU A 91 -4.53 -5.62 5.95
C LEU A 91 -5.71 -6.56 6.27
N SER A 92 -6.09 -6.71 7.54
CA SER A 92 -7.25 -7.53 7.92
C SER A 92 -8.61 -6.88 7.62
N GLU A 93 -8.71 -5.55 7.71
CA GLU A 93 -9.97 -4.81 7.49
C GLU A 93 -10.31 -4.61 6.00
N GLY A 94 -9.31 -4.50 5.12
CA GLY A 94 -9.49 -3.95 3.77
C GLY A 94 -9.80 -4.93 2.62
N ALA A 95 -10.19 -6.17 2.90
CA ALA A 95 -10.47 -7.13 1.82
C ALA A 95 -11.69 -6.73 0.96
N PRO A 96 -11.57 -6.64 -0.38
CA PRO A 96 -10.39 -6.91 -1.20
C PRO A 96 -9.53 -5.66 -1.47
N HIS A 97 -8.23 -5.73 -1.17
CA HIS A 97 -7.22 -4.67 -1.37
C HIS A 97 -6.84 -4.42 -2.84
N GLU A 98 -7.71 -4.73 -3.80
CA GLU A 98 -7.40 -4.74 -5.24
C GLU A 98 -6.97 -3.39 -5.82
N ARG A 99 -7.11 -2.31 -5.05
CA ARG A 99 -6.71 -0.96 -5.43
C ARG A 99 -5.89 -0.32 -4.33
N THR A 100 -5.01 -1.08 -3.71
CA THR A 100 -4.16 -0.58 -2.62
C THR A 100 -2.72 -0.52 -3.07
N VAL A 101 -2.08 0.63 -2.81
CA VAL A 101 -0.64 0.81 -2.93
C VAL A 101 -0.07 1.24 -1.58
N LEU A 102 0.93 0.51 -1.09
CA LEU A 102 1.72 0.90 0.08
C LEU A 102 2.94 1.68 -0.40
N LEU A 103 3.29 2.73 0.33
CA LEU A 103 4.38 3.65 0.02
C LEU A 103 5.29 3.72 1.24
N TRP A 104 6.61 3.56 1.04
CA TRP A 104 7.62 3.80 2.06
C TRP A 104 8.23 5.20 1.86
N PRO A 105 7.80 6.21 2.63
CA PRO A 105 8.25 7.59 2.46
C PRO A 105 9.74 7.76 2.76
N ARG A 106 10.49 8.40 1.87
CA ARG A 106 11.93 8.64 2.03
C ARG A 106 12.24 9.73 3.04
N VAL A 107 11.50 10.84 2.99
CA VAL A 107 11.82 12.08 3.72
C VAL A 107 10.83 12.33 4.84
N SER A 108 9.54 12.43 4.50
CA SER A 108 8.45 12.58 5.45
C SER A 108 7.12 12.28 4.78
N GLU A 109 6.15 11.85 5.58
CA GLU A 109 4.78 11.64 5.11
C GLU A 109 4.21 12.88 4.44
N ALA A 110 4.44 14.06 5.04
CA ALA A 110 3.91 15.32 4.53
C ALA A 110 4.33 15.58 3.08
N LYS A 111 5.60 15.31 2.74
CA LYS A 111 6.11 15.47 1.38
C LYS A 111 5.48 14.47 0.40
N THR A 112 5.28 13.24 0.83
CA THR A 112 4.58 12.23 0.02
C THR A 112 3.11 12.62 -0.19
N PHE A 113 2.39 13.10 0.83
CA PHE A 113 1.03 13.60 0.68
C PHE A 113 0.92 14.82 -0.24
N GLU A 114 1.85 15.79 -0.14
CA GLU A 114 1.93 16.92 -1.07
C GLU A 114 2.07 16.43 -2.52
N ALA A 115 2.94 15.45 -2.77
CA ALA A 115 3.15 14.89 -4.10
C ALA A 115 1.93 14.08 -4.60
N LEU A 116 1.28 13.29 -3.74
CA LEU A 116 0.05 12.57 -4.07
C LEU A 116 -1.11 13.53 -4.42
N ALA A 117 -1.16 14.70 -3.79
CA ALA A 117 -2.14 15.74 -4.09
C ALA A 117 -1.95 16.37 -5.48
N LEU A 118 -0.79 16.21 -6.12
CA LEU A 118 -0.56 16.68 -7.50
C LEU A 118 -1.23 15.78 -8.55
N GLY A 119 -1.58 14.54 -8.19
CA GLY A 119 -2.26 13.61 -9.11
C GLY A 119 -1.35 12.89 -10.11
N ASN A 120 -0.04 13.08 -10.01
CA ASN A 120 0.93 12.50 -10.95
C ASN A 120 1.79 11.43 -10.28
N GLU A 121 1.88 10.25 -10.90
CA GLU A 121 2.71 9.15 -10.42
C GLU A 121 4.20 9.53 -10.33
N ALA A 122 4.71 10.24 -11.34
CA ALA A 122 6.10 10.67 -11.36
C ALA A 122 6.45 11.67 -10.24
N ALA A 123 5.46 12.29 -9.60
CA ALA A 123 5.66 13.21 -8.49
C ALA A 123 5.92 12.46 -7.18
N TRP A 124 5.05 11.52 -6.80
CA TRP A 124 5.19 10.81 -5.53
C TRP A 124 6.31 9.76 -5.57
N LEU A 125 6.63 9.18 -6.73
CA LEU A 125 7.76 8.25 -6.88
C LEU A 125 9.09 8.85 -6.39
N LYS A 126 9.28 10.17 -6.51
CA LYS A 126 10.49 10.87 -6.03
C LYS A 126 10.54 11.05 -4.52
N THR A 127 9.44 10.75 -3.83
CA THR A 127 9.29 10.96 -2.38
C THR A 127 9.36 9.68 -1.57
N VAL A 128 9.54 8.53 -2.23
CA VAL A 128 9.52 7.20 -1.61
C VAL A 128 10.81 6.43 -1.92
N ASP A 129 11.15 5.47 -1.06
CA ASP A 129 12.23 4.51 -1.33
C ASP A 129 11.72 3.24 -2.02
N GLY A 130 10.43 2.94 -1.84
CA GLY A 130 9.74 1.88 -2.56
C GLY A 130 8.23 2.04 -2.54
N HIS A 131 7.55 1.15 -3.24
CA HIS A 131 6.10 0.99 -3.14
C HIS A 131 5.66 -0.46 -3.38
N ALA A 132 4.58 -0.89 -2.71
CA ALA A 132 3.97 -2.20 -2.91
C ALA A 132 2.62 -2.06 -3.59
N LYS A 133 2.37 -2.83 -4.65
CA LYS A 133 1.04 -2.98 -5.24
C LYS A 133 0.41 -4.26 -4.69
N ILE A 134 -0.77 -4.13 -4.10
CA ILE A 134 -1.56 -5.28 -3.64
C ILE A 134 -2.48 -5.71 -4.77
N GLN A 135 -2.41 -6.98 -5.15
CA GLN A 135 -3.14 -7.57 -6.27
C GLN A 135 -3.93 -8.80 -5.78
N ARG A 136 -4.84 -9.29 -6.63
CA ARG A 136 -5.65 -10.50 -6.36
C ARG A 136 -6.25 -10.49 -4.95
N ALA A 137 -6.94 -9.40 -4.60
CA ALA A 137 -7.59 -9.22 -3.30
C ALA A 137 -6.68 -9.36 -2.05
N GLY A 138 -5.37 -9.23 -2.17
CA GLY A 138 -4.43 -9.43 -1.05
C GLY A 138 -3.66 -10.75 -1.10
N GLU A 139 -3.73 -11.48 -2.21
CA GLU A 139 -2.91 -12.69 -2.41
C GLU A 139 -1.52 -12.37 -2.94
N VAL A 140 -1.33 -11.25 -3.63
CA VAL A 140 -0.04 -10.91 -4.25
C VAL A 140 0.38 -9.51 -3.86
N PHE A 141 1.60 -9.38 -3.34
CA PHE A 141 2.25 -8.12 -3.00
C PHE A 141 3.47 -7.96 -3.91
N GLU A 142 3.39 -7.01 -4.83
CA GLU A 142 4.48 -6.67 -5.73
C GLU A 142 5.18 -5.41 -5.23
N VAL A 143 6.39 -5.58 -4.70
CA VAL A 143 7.21 -4.51 -4.13
C VAL A 143 8.25 -4.06 -5.15
N HIS A 144 8.29 -2.75 -5.37
CA HIS A 144 9.25 -2.09 -6.24
C HIS A 144 10.13 -1.17 -5.41
N GLN A 145 11.44 -1.38 -5.49
CA GLN A 145 12.41 -0.44 -4.93
C GLN A 145 12.69 0.67 -5.94
N VAL A 146 12.48 1.93 -5.55
CA VAL A 146 12.65 3.08 -6.45
C VAL A 146 14.10 3.55 -6.47
N ASN A 147 14.77 3.54 -5.32
CA ASN A 147 16.20 3.83 -5.20
C ASN A 147 16.88 2.77 -4.31
N GLY A 148 17.94 2.17 -4.84
CA GLY A 148 18.97 1.43 -4.07
C GLY A 148 20.25 2.25 -3.97
#